data_AF-A0A6B3CE71-F1
#
_entry.id   AF-A0A6B3CE71-F1
#
_cell.length_a   1.000
_cell.length_b   1.000
_cell.length_c   1.000
_cell.angle_alpha   90.00
_cell.angle_beta   90.00
_cell.angle_gamma   90.00
#
_symmetry.space_group_name_H-M   'P 1'
#
loop_
_entity.id
_entity.type
_entity.pdbx_description
1 polymer ?
#
loop_
_entity_poly.entity_id
_entity_poly.type
_entity_poly.pdbx_seq_one_letter_code
_entity_poly.pdbx_strand_id
1 'polypeptide(L)'
;LPALRFHHQVDAVRWNPERGLFEVDYTQLDADGEAEALGRTHTRNVVLGVGTEPHVPDPFRPLAEDPAVPVVHAADYLRHRDT
;
A
#
# COMPACT_ATOMS: atom_id res chain seq x y z
N LEU A 1 16.51 3.24 -12.37
CA LEU A 1 15.42 4.20 -12.08
C LEU A 1 15.83 5.11 -10.92
N PRO A 2 16.54 6.22 -11.18
CA PRO A 2 17.09 7.07 -10.11
C PRO A 2 16.03 7.90 -9.37
N ALA A 3 14.87 8.13 -9.96
CA ALA A 3 13.77 8.89 -9.38
C ALA A 3 12.73 8.03 -8.63
N LEU A 4 12.91 6.70 -8.61
CA LEU A 4 11.99 5.79 -7.93
C LEU A 4 12.55 5.41 -6.56
N ARG A 5 11.67 5.31 -5.57
CA ARG A 5 11.99 4.83 -4.22
C ARG A 5 11.07 3.67 -3.93
N PHE A 6 11.65 2.48 -3.78
CA PHE A 6 10.94 1.28 -3.30
C PHE A 6 10.99 1.24 -1.78
N HIS A 7 10.19 0.40 -1.15
CA HIS A 7 10.09 0.30 0.31
C HIS A 7 9.78 1.65 0.98
N HIS A 8 8.92 2.46 0.36
CA HIS A 8 8.46 3.73 0.89
C HIS A 8 6.93 3.72 0.88
N GLN A 9 6.34 3.55 2.06
CA GLN A 9 4.90 3.70 2.25
C GLN A 9 4.57 5.18 2.44
N VAL A 10 3.73 5.74 1.58
CA VAL A 10 3.23 7.11 1.76
C VAL A 10 2.08 7.07 2.77
N ASP A 11 2.29 7.72 3.92
CA ASP A 11 1.33 7.69 5.03
C ASP A 11 0.35 8.86 4.97
N ALA A 12 0.83 10.03 4.53
CA ALA A 12 0.00 11.23 4.43
C ALA A 12 0.48 12.19 3.34
N VAL A 13 -0.48 12.85 2.70
CA VAL A 13 -0.25 13.97 1.77
C VAL A 13 -1.06 15.16 2.27
N ARG A 14 -0.41 16.29 2.54
CA ARG A 14 -1.04 17.51 3.06
C ARG A 14 -0.62 18.73 2.26
N TRP A 15 -1.55 19.65 2.00
CA TRP A 15 -1.22 20.95 1.40
C TRP A 15 -0.70 21.91 2.47
N ASN A 16 0.47 22.51 2.25
CA ASN A 16 1.02 23.59 3.08
C ASN A 16 0.74 24.94 2.40
N PRO A 17 -0.23 25.74 2.89
CA PRO A 17 -0.61 27.02 2.27
C PRO A 17 0.46 28.10 2.44
N GLU A 18 1.26 28.06 3.51
CA GLU A 18 2.34 29.04 3.75
C GLU A 18 3.47 28.90 2.71
N ARG A 19 3.74 27.67 2.28
CA ARG A 19 4.82 27.34 1.34
C ARG A 19 4.33 27.12 -0.09
N GLY A 20 3.01 26.99 -0.30
CA GLY A 20 2.42 26.76 -1.61
C GLY A 20 2.85 25.42 -2.24
N LEU A 21 2.95 24.35 -1.44
CA LEU A 21 3.38 23.02 -1.87
C LEU A 21 2.77 21.91 -1.00
N PHE A 22 2.86 20.67 -1.46
CA PHE A 22 2.48 19.48 -0.68
C PHE A 22 3.63 18.98 0.18
N GLU A 23 3.30 18.60 1.41
CA GLU A 23 4.11 17.79 2.31
C GLU A 23 3.67 16.34 2.19
N VAL A 24 4.64 15.44 2.00
CA VAL A 24 4.41 13.99 1.89
C VAL A 24 5.20 13.32 3.01
N ASP A 25 4.50 12.78 3.98
CA ASP A 25 5.07 11.93 5.03
C ASP A 25 5.11 10.48 4.54
N TYR A 26 6.21 9.79 4.82
CA TYR A 26 6.38 8.40 4.43
C TYR A 26 7.16 7.61 5.48
N THR A 27 6.89 6.30 5.51
CA THR A 27 7.62 5.31 6.28
C THR A 27 8.49 4.49 5.32
N GLN A 28 9.80 4.44 5.61
CA GLN A 28 10.71 3.51 4.94
C GLN A 28 10.56 2.14 5.59
N LEU A 29 10.39 1.14 4.75
CA LEU A 29 10.21 -0.24 5.17
C LEU A 29 11.50 -1.04 4.94
N ASP A 30 11.75 -2.02 5.78
CA ASP A 30 12.83 -2.97 5.55
C ASP A 30 12.43 -4.05 4.51
N ALA A 31 13.24 -5.11 4.42
CA ALA A 31 13.00 -6.22 3.50
C ALA A 31 11.78 -7.08 3.86
N ASP A 32 11.40 -7.10 5.14
CA ASP A 32 10.25 -7.85 5.66
C ASP A 32 8.96 -7.01 5.65
N GLY A 33 9.08 -5.71 5.36
CA GLY A 33 7.97 -4.76 5.29
C GLY A 33 7.71 -4.04 6.61
N GLU A 34 8.62 -4.16 7.58
CA GLU A 34 8.53 -3.51 8.87
C GLU A 34 9.08 -2.09 8.82
N ALA A 35 8.58 -1.22 9.72
CA ALA A 35 8.98 0.19 9.74
C ALA A 35 10.43 0.36 10.21
N GLU A 36 11.27 0.93 9.35
CA GLU A 36 12.68 1.21 9.63
C GLU A 36 12.91 2.68 10.00
N ALA A 37 12.32 3.62 9.26
CA ALA A 37 12.52 5.05 9.46
C ALA A 37 11.35 5.90 8.95
N LEU A 38 11.12 7.05 9.58
CA LEU A 38 10.16 8.06 9.10
C LEU A 38 10.87 9.13 8.26
N GLY A 39 10.18 9.65 7.26
CA GLY A 39 10.68 10.70 6.38
C GLY A 39 9.60 11.66 5.91
N ARG A 40 10.06 12.79 5.35
CA ARG A 40 9.21 13.79 4.71
C ARG A 40 9.86 14.32 3.45
N THR A 41 9.06 14.48 2.41
CA THR A 41 9.45 15.19 1.20
C THR A 41 8.44 16.27 0.83
N HIS A 42 8.82 17.14 -0.11
CA HIS A 42 8.02 18.26 -0.57
C HIS A 42 7.90 18.24 -2.08
N THR A 43 6.70 18.51 -2.60
CA THR A 43 6.44 18.58 -4.05
C THR A 43 5.38 19.61 -4.37
N ARG A 44 5.44 20.19 -5.57
CA ARG A 44 4.40 21.10 -6.07
C ARG A 44 3.18 20.35 -6.61
N ASN A 45 3.39 19.15 -7.14
CA ASN A 45 2.35 18.37 -7.81
C ASN A 45 2.34 16.94 -7.26
N VAL A 46 1.16 16.34 -7.19
CA VAL A 46 0.94 14.96 -6.77
C VAL A 46 0.14 14.24 -7.84
N VAL A 47 0.59 13.04 -8.22
CA VAL A 47 -0.13 12.12 -9.10
C VAL A 47 -0.41 10.86 -8.29
N LEU A 48 -1.67 10.48 -8.16
CA LEU A 48 -2.09 9.31 -7.37
C LEU A 48 -2.26 8.09 -8.28
N GLY A 49 -1.53 7.03 -7.97
CA GLY A 49 -1.59 5.74 -8.65
C GLY A 49 -1.50 4.59 -7.66
N VAL A 50 -2.39 4.56 -6.66
CA VAL A 50 -2.33 3.65 -5.50
C VAL A 50 -3.10 2.33 -5.69
N GLY A 51 -3.84 2.18 -6.79
CA GLY A 51 -4.68 0.99 -7.02
C GLY A 51 -5.91 0.94 -6.12
N THR A 52 -6.44 -0.26 -5.90
CA THR A 52 -7.65 -0.53 -5.10
C THR A 52 -7.41 -1.69 -4.14
N GLU A 53 -8.12 -1.69 -3.02
CA GLU A 53 -8.11 -2.83 -2.09
C GLU A 53 -8.84 -4.05 -2.68
N PRO A 54 -8.34 -5.28 -2.48
CA PRO A 54 -9.08 -6.52 -2.71
C PRO A 54 -10.48 -6.49 -2.09
N HIS A 55 -11.50 -6.92 -2.82
CA HIS A 55 -12.88 -6.92 -2.34
C HIS A 55 -13.48 -8.32 -2.36
N VAL A 56 -13.96 -8.78 -1.20
CA VAL A 56 -14.73 -10.01 -1.06
C VAL A 56 -16.21 -9.64 -0.80
N PRO A 57 -17.13 -9.98 -1.71
CA PRO A 57 -18.56 -9.75 -1.51
C PRO A 57 -19.10 -10.48 -0.27
N ASP A 58 -20.04 -9.86 0.46
CA ASP A 58 -20.60 -10.41 1.70
C ASP A 58 -21.09 -11.87 1.60
N PRO A 59 -21.78 -12.31 0.52
CA PRO A 59 -22.21 -13.70 0.40
C PRO A 59 -21.07 -14.73 0.36
N PHE A 60 -19.87 -14.30 -0.03
CA PHE A 60 -18.69 -15.16 -0.15
C PHE A 60 -17.72 -15.03 1.03
N ARG A 61 -17.91 -14.05 1.92
CA ARG A 61 -17.05 -13.85 3.09
C ARG A 61 -16.90 -15.12 3.95
N PRO A 62 -17.98 -15.88 4.26
CA PRO A 62 -17.84 -17.12 5.03
C PRO A 62 -16.94 -18.17 4.36
N LEU A 63 -16.91 -18.21 3.03
CA LEU A 63 -16.08 -19.16 2.28
C LEU A 63 -14.61 -18.71 2.23
N ALA A 64 -14.36 -17.41 2.14
CA ALA A 64 -13.00 -16.86 2.10
C ALA A 64 -12.31 -16.86 3.48
N GLU A 65 -13.07 -16.85 4.56
CA GLU A 65 -12.56 -16.86 5.93
C GLU A 65 -12.42 -18.28 6.53
N ASP A 66 -13.00 -19.30 5.89
CA ASP A 66 -12.92 -20.68 6.35
C ASP A 66 -11.63 -21.36 5.85
N PRO A 67 -10.65 -21.64 6.72
CA PRO A 67 -9.39 -22.27 6.31
C PRO A 67 -9.57 -23.73 5.85
N ALA A 68 -10.73 -24.34 6.08
CA ALA A 68 -11.04 -25.69 5.60
C ALA A 68 -11.49 -25.73 4.13
N VAL A 69 -11.79 -24.57 3.52
CA VAL A 69 -12.27 -24.45 2.15
C VAL A 69 -11.20 -23.77 1.29
N PRO A 70 -10.83 -24.31 0.11
CA PRO A 70 -9.76 -23.76 -0.72
C PRO A 70 -10.24 -22.57 -1.57
N VAL A 71 -10.81 -21.56 -0.92
CA VAL A 71 -11.27 -20.32 -1.56
C VAL A 71 -10.28 -19.22 -1.22
N VAL A 72 -9.68 -18.64 -2.26
CA VAL A 72 -8.69 -17.55 -2.13
C VAL A 72 -9.09 -16.37 -3.01
N HIS A 73 -8.83 -15.14 -2.54
CA HIS A 73 -8.96 -13.96 -3.39
C HIS A 73 -7.84 -13.98 -4.44
N ALA A 74 -8.11 -13.52 -5.66
CA ALA A 74 -7.13 -13.55 -6.76
C ALA A 74 -5.82 -12.78 -6.44
N ALA A 75 -5.90 -11.76 -5.57
CA ALA A 75 -4.75 -11.01 -5.07
C ALA A 75 -3.74 -11.89 -4.31
N ASP A 76 -4.19 -12.99 -3.69
CA ASP A 76 -3.37 -13.91 -2.94
C ASP A 76 -2.95 -15.15 -3.73
N TYR A 77 -3.28 -15.22 -5.03
CA TYR A 77 -3.00 -16.39 -5.88
C TYR A 77 -1.53 -16.81 -5.84
N LEU A 78 -0.59 -15.85 -5.95
CA LEU A 78 0.84 -16.18 -5.97
C LEU A 78 1.32 -16.80 -4.66
N ARG A 79 0.71 -16.45 -3.52
CA ARG A 79 1.03 -17.04 -2.21
C ARG A 79 0.57 -18.50 -2.13
N HIS A 80 -0.53 -18.83 -2.80
CA HIS A 80 -1.18 -20.15 -2.71
C HIS A 80 -0.95 -21.04 -3.94
N ARG A 81 -0.20 -20.57 -4.95
CA ARG A 81 -0.06 -21.30 -6.23
C ARG A 81 0.51 -22.71 -6.05
N ASP A 82 1.43 -22.85 -5.11
CA ASP A 82 2.24 -24.07 -4.93
C ASP A 82 1.80 -24.89 -3.69
N THR A 83 0.66 -24.54 -3.07
CA THR A 83 0.06 -25.19 -1.88
C THR A 83 -1.35 -25.65 -2.18
#